data_AF-A0A668ULH2-F1
#
_entry.id   AF-A0A668ULH2-F1
#
_cell.length_a   1.000
_cell.length_b   1.000
_cell.length_c   1.000
_cell.angle_alpha   90.00
_cell.angle_beta   90.00
_cell.angle_gamma   90.00
#
_symmetry.space_group_name_H-M   'P 1'
#
loop_
_entity.id
_entity.type
_entity.pdbx_description
1 polymer ?
#
loop_
_entity_poly.entity_id
_entity_poly.type
_entity_poly.pdbx_seq_one_letter_code
_entity_poly.pdbx_strand_id
1 'polypeptide(L)'
;MAGTRGALIVLEGVDRAGKTTQCSKLVQALQQSGRPAEMMRFPDRTTTIGQLIGAYLENKSDLEDHTVHLLFSANRWEMVPLMKKKLEQGITLVVDRYAFSGVAFTSANMCSPYFILGLVLFIVLEKRIQKVNSWIVFIFTKL
;
A
#
# COMPACT_ATOMS: atom_id res chain seq x y z
N MET A 1 8.32 -23.19 -19.33
CA MET A 1 9.34 -22.41 -18.61
C MET A 1 8.62 -21.56 -17.58
N ALA A 2 8.93 -21.70 -16.29
CA ALA A 2 8.31 -20.84 -15.28
C ALA A 2 8.85 -19.42 -15.46
N GLY A 3 8.02 -18.51 -16.00
CA GLY A 3 8.39 -17.11 -16.15
C GLY A 3 8.71 -16.50 -14.78
N THR A 4 9.74 -15.67 -14.71
CA THR A 4 10.06 -14.94 -13.49
C THR A 4 8.93 -13.95 -13.19
N ARG A 5 8.23 -14.13 -12.06
CA ARG A 5 7.22 -13.18 -11.60
C ARG A 5 7.81 -11.78 -11.39
N GLY A 6 6.97 -10.75 -11.48
CA GLY A 6 7.34 -9.38 -11.16
C GLY A 6 7.65 -9.20 -9.67
N ALA A 7 8.37 -8.12 -9.34
CA ALA A 7 8.60 -7.72 -7.95
C ALA A 7 7.48 -6.81 -7.44
N LEU A 8 7.20 -6.87 -6.13
CA LEU A 8 6.36 -5.88 -5.45
C LEU A 8 7.28 -4.96 -4.64
N ILE A 9 7.40 -3.72 -5.08
CA ILE A 9 8.27 -2.69 -4.49
C ILE A 9 7.37 -1.65 -3.83
N VAL A 10 7.56 -1.41 -2.54
CA VAL A 10 6.75 -0.45 -1.78
C VAL A 10 7.63 0.69 -1.31
N LEU A 11 7.22 1.93 -1.58
CA LEU A 11 7.86 3.14 -1.08
C LEU A 11 7.00 3.73 0.05
N GLU A 12 7.58 3.78 1.23
CA GLU A 12 7.00 4.37 2.45
C GLU A 12 7.88 5.53 2.94
N GLY A 13 7.28 6.44 3.70
CA GLY A 13 8.00 7.61 4.23
C GLY A 13 7.06 8.74 4.62
N VAL A 14 7.62 9.78 5.23
CA VAL A 14 6.87 10.94 5.72
C VAL A 14 6.17 11.71 4.59
N ASP A 15 5.14 12.47 4.94
CA ASP A 15 4.46 13.34 3.98
C ASP A 15 5.43 14.34 3.36
N ARG A 16 5.22 14.62 2.07
CA ARG A 16 6.07 15.48 1.24
C ARG A 16 7.53 15.00 1.04
N ALA A 17 7.88 13.76 1.41
CA ALA A 17 9.18 13.15 1.09
C ALA A 17 9.43 12.86 -0.41
N GLY A 18 8.52 13.24 -1.31
CA GLY A 18 8.67 13.01 -2.76
C GLY A 18 8.41 11.57 -3.23
N LYS A 19 7.71 10.74 -2.43
CA LYS A 19 7.41 9.32 -2.74
C LYS A 19 6.80 9.13 -4.13
N THR A 20 5.75 9.89 -4.47
CA THR A 20 5.09 9.82 -5.77
C THR A 20 6.07 10.06 -6.91
N THR A 21 6.94 11.06 -6.78
CA THR A 21 7.98 11.36 -7.78
C THR A 21 8.98 10.22 -7.91
N GLN A 22 9.42 9.63 -6.79
CA GLN A 22 10.36 8.52 -6.80
C GLN A 22 9.74 7.25 -7.39
N CYS A 23 8.47 6.95 -7.09
CA CYS A 23 7.74 5.85 -7.69
C CYS A 23 7.65 6.00 -9.22
N SER A 24 7.28 7.19 -9.72
CA SER A 24 7.20 7.44 -11.16
C SER A 24 8.56 7.29 -11.85
N LYS A 25 9.63 7.83 -11.25
CA LYS A 25 11.00 7.68 -11.77
C LYS A 25 11.45 6.23 -11.79
N LEU A 26 11.13 5.46 -10.75
CA LEU A 26 11.50 4.05 -10.66
C LEU A 26 10.77 3.22 -11.73
N VAL A 27 9.47 3.44 -11.94
CA VAL A 27 8.71 2.78 -12.99
C VAL A 27 9.28 3.11 -14.36
N GLN A 28 9.57 4.39 -14.63
CA GLN A 28 10.16 4.81 -15.89
C GLN A 28 11.54 4.16 -16.13
N ALA A 29 12.41 4.13 -15.11
CA ALA A 29 13.72 3.51 -15.21
C ALA A 29 13.64 1.99 -15.47
N LEU A 30 12.70 1.30 -14.81
CA LEU A 30 12.45 -0.13 -15.06
C LEU A 30 11.97 -0.36 -16.50
N GLN A 31 11.01 0.42 -16.98
CA GLN A 31 10.50 0.33 -18.34
C GLN A 31 11.59 0.61 -19.39
N GLN A 32 12.42 1.63 -19.17
CA GLN A 32 13.57 1.95 -20.03
C GLN A 32 14.62 0.83 -20.06
N SER A 33 14.74 0.05 -18.98
CA SER A 33 15.61 -1.13 -18.92
C SER A 33 15.00 -2.40 -19.54
N GLY A 34 13.84 -2.28 -20.21
CA GLY A 34 13.13 -3.41 -20.82
C GLY A 34 12.36 -4.28 -19.81
N ARG A 35 12.15 -3.81 -18.58
CA ARG A 35 11.43 -4.54 -17.52
C ARG A 35 10.00 -3.98 -17.40
N PRO A 36 8.95 -4.80 -17.60
CA PRO A 36 7.58 -4.38 -17.39
C PRO A 36 7.38 -3.90 -15.95
N ALA A 37 6.92 -2.67 -15.78
CA ALA A 37 6.64 -2.09 -14.48
C ALA A 37 5.43 -1.18 -14.52
N GLU A 38 4.68 -1.13 -13.43
CA GLU A 38 3.50 -0.30 -13.26
C GLU A 38 3.47 0.34 -11.87
N MET A 39 2.89 1.55 -11.79
CA MET A 39 2.71 2.26 -10.53
C MET A 39 1.32 1.97 -9.96
N MET A 40 1.24 1.77 -8.65
CA MET A 40 0.01 1.77 -7.87
C MET A 40 0.14 2.72 -6.69
N ARG A 41 -0.99 3.18 -6.15
CA ARG A 41 -1.02 4.08 -5.00
C ARG A 41 -2.19 3.74 -4.10
N PHE A 42 -1.95 3.76 -2.78
CA PHE A 42 -3.02 3.62 -1.80
C PHE A 42 -3.21 4.91 -0.96
N PRO A 43 -4.45 5.25 -0.57
CA PRO A 43 -5.68 4.57 -0.97
C PRO A 43 -5.98 4.81 -2.46
N ASP A 44 -6.51 3.79 -3.14
CA ASP A 44 -6.96 3.92 -4.52
C ASP A 44 -8.33 4.60 -4.52
N ARG A 45 -8.35 5.91 -4.76
CA ARG A 45 -9.56 6.76 -4.73
C ARG A 45 -10.51 6.52 -5.91
N THR A 46 -10.19 5.63 -6.85
CA THR A 46 -11.08 5.32 -7.97
C THR A 46 -12.17 4.32 -7.59
N THR A 47 -11.97 3.52 -6.53
CA THR A 47 -12.94 2.54 -6.06
C THR A 47 -13.97 3.19 -5.14
N THR A 48 -15.11 2.53 -4.93
CA THR A 48 -16.13 2.99 -3.98
C THR A 48 -15.58 3.15 -2.57
N ILE A 49 -14.74 2.22 -2.10
CA ILE A 49 -14.10 2.31 -0.78
C ILE A 49 -13.12 3.48 -0.75
N GLY A 50 -12.34 3.67 -1.81
CA GLY A 50 -11.41 4.78 -1.94
C GLY A 50 -12.08 6.15 -1.94
N GLN A 51 -13.27 6.27 -2.55
CA GLN A 51 -14.06 7.49 -2.54
C GLN A 51 -14.57 7.83 -1.13
N LEU A 52 -15.01 6.83 -0.35
CA LEU A 52 -15.39 7.03 1.06
C LEU A 52 -14.21 7.52 1.90
N ILE A 53 -13.04 6.90 1.74
CA ILE A 53 -11.80 7.34 2.39
C ILE A 53 -11.44 8.77 1.96
N GLY A 54 -11.60 9.09 0.67
CA GLY A 54 -11.37 10.43 0.13
C GLY A 54 -12.26 11.48 0.77
N ALA A 55 -13.56 11.20 0.91
CA ALA A 55 -14.51 12.09 1.55
C ALA A 55 -14.17 12.36 3.03
N TYR A 56 -13.76 11.32 3.76
CA TYR A 56 -13.30 11.47 5.15
C TYR A 56 -12.04 12.35 5.25
N LEU A 57 -11.02 12.10 4.42
CA LEU A 57 -9.79 12.90 4.40
C LEU A 57 -10.02 14.38 4.02
N GLU A 58 -11.11 14.68 3.33
CA GLU A 58 -11.53 16.03 2.96
C GLU A 58 -12.46 16.68 4.01
N ASN A 59 -12.68 16.03 5.16
CA ASN A 59 -13.63 16.44 6.21
C ASN A 59 -15.07 16.61 5.69
N LYS A 60 -15.45 15.84 4.67
CA LYS A 60 -16.81 15.86 4.08
C LYS A 60 -17.74 14.80 4.68
N SER A 61 -17.21 13.93 5.54
CA SER A 61 -17.97 12.88 6.22
C SER A 61 -17.42 12.68 7.63
N ASP A 62 -18.32 12.59 8.61
CA ASP A 62 -17.97 12.21 9.98
C ASP A 62 -18.03 10.68 10.11
N LEU A 63 -16.91 10.02 9.83
CA LEU A 63 -16.75 8.58 10.02
C LEU A 63 -15.93 8.34 11.28
N GLU A 64 -16.35 7.33 12.04
CA GLU A 64 -15.64 6.89 13.22
C GLU A 64 -14.26 6.34 12.83
N ASP A 65 -13.21 6.70 13.58
CA ASP A 65 -11.81 6.46 13.20
C ASP A 65 -11.48 4.96 13.01
N HIS A 66 -12.09 4.05 13.78
CA HIS A 66 -11.91 2.60 13.62
C HIS A 66 -12.53 2.13 12.30
N THR A 67 -13.70 2.68 11.94
CA THR A 67 -14.35 2.42 10.65
C THR A 67 -13.46 2.83 9.49
N VAL A 68 -12.89 4.04 9.54
CA VAL A 68 -11.98 4.53 8.50
C VAL A 68 -10.76 3.63 8.36
N HIS A 69 -10.19 3.20 9.48
CA HIS A 69 -9.06 2.29 9.48
C HIS A 69 -9.38 0.96 8.76
N LEU A 70 -10.56 0.38 9.02
CA LEU A 70 -11.02 -0.83 8.34
C LEU A 70 -11.23 -0.58 6.84
N LEU A 71 -11.75 0.58 6.44
CA LEU A 71 -11.90 0.95 5.03
C LEU A 71 -10.54 1.03 4.31
N PHE A 72 -9.51 1.62 4.93
CA PHE A 72 -8.16 1.62 4.38
C PHE A 72 -7.62 0.21 4.14
N SER A 73 -7.93 -0.72 5.04
CA SER A 73 -7.53 -2.13 4.89
C SER A 73 -8.32 -2.81 3.78
N ALA A 74 -9.64 -2.62 3.73
CA ALA A 74 -10.51 -3.15 2.69
C ALA A 74 -10.08 -2.65 1.28
N ASN A 75 -9.71 -1.37 1.14
CA ASN A 75 -9.22 -0.78 -0.11
C ASN A 75 -7.90 -1.42 -0.60
N ARG A 76 -7.06 -1.95 0.29
CA ARG A 76 -5.89 -2.74 -0.13
C ARG A 76 -6.29 -4.15 -0.56
N TRP A 77 -7.17 -4.78 0.20
CA TRP A 77 -7.63 -6.15 -0.05
C TRP A 77 -8.38 -6.30 -1.37
N GLU A 78 -9.20 -5.31 -1.76
CA GLU A 78 -9.90 -5.33 -3.06
C GLU A 78 -8.93 -5.33 -4.26
N MET A 79 -7.72 -4.77 -4.09
CA MET A 79 -6.69 -4.71 -5.14
C MET A 79 -5.80 -5.95 -5.20
N VAL A 80 -5.81 -6.81 -4.18
CA VAL A 80 -4.95 -8.01 -4.10
C VAL A 80 -5.10 -8.94 -5.32
N PRO A 81 -6.33 -9.26 -5.81
CA PRO A 81 -6.48 -10.13 -6.99
C PRO A 81 -5.80 -9.54 -8.25
N LEU A 82 -5.93 -8.23 -8.46
CA LEU A 82 -5.30 -7.53 -9.57
C LEU A 82 -3.77 -7.52 -9.42
N MET A 83 -3.27 -7.22 -8.22
CA MET A 83 -1.83 -7.21 -7.93
C MET A 83 -1.21 -8.58 -8.19
N LYS A 84 -1.83 -9.66 -7.70
CA LYS A 84 -1.36 -11.04 -7.93
C LYS A 84 -1.29 -11.35 -9.42
N LYS A 85 -2.36 -11.06 -10.17
CA LYS A 85 -2.41 -11.26 -11.62
C LYS A 85 -1.26 -10.55 -12.35
N LYS A 86 -1.00 -9.28 -12.03
CA LYS A 86 0.09 -8.51 -12.66
C LYS A 86 1.47 -9.07 -12.32
N LEU A 87 1.70 -9.43 -11.05
CA LEU A 87 2.97 -10.04 -10.62
C LEU A 87 3.20 -11.38 -11.32
N GLU A 88 2.17 -12.22 -11.44
CA GLU A 88 2.25 -13.51 -12.14
C GLU A 88 2.53 -13.34 -13.64
N GLN A 89 2.10 -12.22 -14.24
CA GLN A 89 2.42 -11.82 -15.62
C GLN A 89 3.85 -11.29 -15.80
N GLY A 90 4.66 -11.24 -14.74
CA GLY A 90 6.03 -10.70 -14.79
C GLY A 90 6.11 -9.18 -14.63
N ILE A 91 4.99 -8.50 -14.36
CA ILE A 91 4.95 -7.04 -14.23
C ILE A 91 5.35 -6.65 -12.81
N THR A 92 6.40 -5.83 -12.70
CA THR A 92 6.83 -5.27 -11.41
C THR A 92 5.88 -4.16 -10.98
N LEU A 93 5.44 -4.20 -9.73
CA LEU A 93 4.53 -3.22 -9.16
C LEU A 93 5.30 -2.30 -8.21
N VAL A 94 5.26 -1.00 -8.48
CA VAL A 94 5.82 0.04 -7.60
C VAL A 94 4.68 0.75 -6.90
N VAL A 95 4.60 0.61 -5.59
CA VAL A 95 3.45 1.06 -4.78
C VAL A 95 3.84 2.27 -3.93
N ASP A 96 3.16 3.39 -4.14
CA ASP A 96 3.22 4.60 -3.31
C ASP A 96 2.23 4.47 -2.14
N ARG A 97 2.77 4.25 -0.93
CA ARG A 97 2.06 3.97 0.34
C ARG A 97 1.32 2.63 0.36
N TYR A 98 1.48 1.88 1.45
CA TYR A 98 0.85 0.58 1.66
C TYR A 98 0.45 0.43 3.14
N ALA A 99 0.64 -0.75 3.76
CA ALA A 99 0.16 -1.05 5.11
C ALA A 99 0.74 -0.15 6.22
N PHE A 100 1.95 0.38 6.07
CA PHE A 100 2.60 1.17 7.14
C PHE A 100 2.02 2.58 7.26
N SER A 101 1.52 3.13 6.16
CA SER A 101 0.79 4.40 6.19
C SER A 101 -0.52 4.31 6.98
N GLY A 102 -1.19 3.14 7.00
CA GLY A 102 -2.41 2.92 7.78
C GLY A 102 -2.17 2.89 9.29
N VAL A 103 -1.07 2.29 9.74
CA VAL A 103 -0.69 2.28 11.17
C VAL A 103 -0.32 3.66 11.65
N ALA A 104 0.53 4.37 10.89
CA ALA A 104 1.02 5.69 11.29
C ALA A 104 -0.11 6.71 11.43
N PHE A 105 -1.08 6.69 10.50
CA PHE A 105 -2.25 7.58 10.55
C PHE A 105 -3.16 7.27 11.73
N THR A 106 -3.46 5.99 11.97
CA THR A 106 -4.32 5.58 13.08
C THR A 106 -3.64 5.75 14.44
N SER A 107 -2.32 5.59 14.54
CA SER A 107 -1.57 5.89 15.77
C SER A 107 -1.45 7.39 16.07
N ALA A 108 -1.51 8.25 15.05
CA ALA A 108 -1.47 9.70 15.25
C ALA A 108 -2.82 10.25 15.75
N ASN A 109 -3.94 9.61 15.39
CA ASN A 109 -5.29 10.02 15.77
C ASN A 109 -5.86 9.26 16.98
N MET A 110 -5.43 8.01 17.24
CA MET A 110 -5.96 7.19 18.35
C MET A 110 -4.96 7.01 19.50
N CYS A 111 -5.31 7.53 20.67
CA CYS A 111 -4.50 7.50 21.89
C CYS A 111 -4.80 6.27 22.79
N SER A 112 -4.99 5.07 22.23
CA SER A 112 -5.20 3.83 23.02
C SER A 112 -4.15 2.75 22.71
N PRO A 113 -3.29 2.37 23.68
CA PRO A 113 -2.20 1.41 23.47
C PRO A 113 -2.71 -0.02 23.15
N TYR A 114 -3.93 -0.38 23.55
CA TYR A 114 -4.51 -1.69 23.28
C TYR A 114 -4.90 -1.88 21.81
N PHE A 115 -5.28 -0.80 21.13
CA PHE A 115 -5.65 -0.87 19.71
C PHE A 115 -4.40 -0.97 18.82
N ILE A 116 -3.33 -0.26 19.17
CA ILE A 116 -2.02 -0.36 18.49
C ILE A 116 -1.48 -1.80 18.58
N LEU A 117 -1.62 -2.47 19.73
CA LEU A 117 -1.17 -3.85 19.91
C LEU A 117 -2.02 -4.85 19.08
N GLY A 118 -3.34 -4.68 19.05
CA GLY A 118 -4.24 -5.46 18.19
C GLY A 118 -3.98 -5.25 16.71
N LEU A 119 -3.60 -4.03 16.32
CA LEU A 119 -3.27 -3.67 14.95
C LEU A 119 -1.91 -4.23 14.50
N VAL A 120 -0.90 -4.17 15.35
CA VAL A 120 0.38 -4.86 15.11
C VAL A 120 0.14 -6.35 14.94
N LEU A 121 -0.74 -6.96 15.74
CA LEU A 121 -1.12 -8.36 15.58
C LEU A 121 -1.88 -8.61 14.27
N PHE A 122 -2.79 -7.73 13.86
CA PHE A 122 -3.53 -7.82 12.60
C PHE A 122 -2.59 -7.69 11.38
N ILE A 123 -1.59 -6.80 11.43
CA ILE A 123 -0.58 -6.64 10.37
C ILE A 123 0.44 -7.77 10.37
N VAL A 124 0.80 -8.30 11.54
CA VAL A 124 1.61 -9.51 11.68
C VAL A 124 0.84 -10.73 11.15
N LEU A 125 -0.48 -10.77 11.30
CA LEU A 125 -1.36 -11.76 10.68
C LEU A 125 -1.53 -11.53 9.17
N GLU A 126 -1.61 -10.29 8.71
CA GLU A 126 -1.61 -9.91 7.29
C GLU A 126 -0.31 -10.39 6.61
N LYS A 127 0.84 -10.25 7.29
CA LYS A 127 2.13 -10.84 6.89
C LYS A 127 2.15 -12.37 6.92
N ARG A 128 1.42 -13.04 7.83
CA ARG A 128 1.29 -14.51 7.85
C ARG A 128 0.38 -15.04 6.74
N ILE A 129 -0.65 -14.31 6.34
CA ILE A 129 -1.54 -14.66 5.22
C ILE A 129 -0.85 -14.37 3.87
N GLN A 130 0.06 -13.38 3.83
CA GLN A 130 0.96 -13.13 2.71
C GLN A 130 2.15 -14.12 2.61
N LYS A 131 2.04 -15.37 3.11
CA LYS A 131 2.97 -16.48 2.85
C LYS A 131 2.97 -16.94 1.38
N VAL A 132 2.78 -16.01 0.44
CA VAL A 132 3.25 -16.13 -0.93
C VAL A 132 4.75 -15.80 -0.85
N ASN A 133 5.60 -16.67 -1.37
CA ASN A 133 7.07 -16.61 -1.34
C ASN A 133 7.69 -15.34 -1.98
N SER A 134 7.25 -14.13 -1.64
CA SER A 134 7.51 -12.88 -2.34
C SER A 134 8.39 -11.96 -1.50
N TRP A 135 9.56 -11.64 -2.03
CA TRP A 135 10.48 -10.67 -1.47
C TRP A 135 9.84 -9.28 -1.54
N ILE A 136 9.14 -8.87 -0.49
CA ILE A 136 8.71 -7.49 -0.32
C ILE A 136 9.97 -6.69 0.02
N VAL A 137 10.46 -5.92 -0.94
CA VAL A 137 11.58 -5.02 -0.72
C VAL A 137 11.02 -3.69 -0.23
N PHE A 138 11.19 -3.43 1.07
CA PHE A 138 10.90 -2.13 1.66
C PHE A 138 12.11 -1.22 1.43
N ILE A 139 11.94 -0.21 0.59
CA ILE A 139 12.96 0.83 0.42
C ILE A 139 12.55 1.99 1.32
N PHE A 140 13.17 2.07 2.50
CA PHE A 140 13.09 3.25 3.35
C PHE A 140 14.10 4.27 2.83
N THR A 141 13.64 5.25 2.07
CA THR A 141 14.51 6.39 1.73
C THR A 141 14.57 7.30 2.95
N LYS A 142 15.70 7.29 3.66
CA LYS A 142 16.10 8.38 4.54
C LYS A 142 16.60 9.50 3.61
N LEU A 143 15.87 10.62 3.53
CA LEU A 143 16.43 11.90 3.08
C LEU A 143 16.63 12.73 4.33
#